data_AF-A0A7C6WRW4-F1
#
_entry.id   AF-A0A7C6WRW4-F1
#
_cell.length_a   1.000
_cell.length_b   1.000
_cell.length_c   1.000
_cell.angle_alpha   90.00
_cell.angle_beta   90.00
_cell.angle_gamma   90.00
#
_symmetry.space_group_name_H-M   'P 1'
#
loop_
_entity.id
_entity.type
_entity.pdbx_description
1 polymer ?
#
loop_
_entity_poly.entity_id
_entity_poly.type
_entity_poly.pdbx_seq_one_letter_code
_entity_poly.pdbx_strand_id
1 'polypeptide(L)'
;IGGEFVCPVHPLKKQQCHATPQTAYAADISAVLAYYQALDDKQDDRRISGTLRASAIEKAARTAAARHPAVSQAIKDALAQLNDMETTGETNPDAPANAFGQALGEVFAVGNEPQQEALRAFGWALGRFIYLMDAVMDLKDDLLKERYNALIAVPTEHHLPLLQTQMALCTTLYEQLPVLRYKTILDNILYSGIWTRFESKYKGKSAI
;
A
#
# COMPACT_ATOMS: atom_id res chain seq x y z
N ILE A 1 7.82 25.24 1.79
CA ILE A 1 6.92 26.30 2.32
C ILE A 1 6.49 25.87 3.72
N GLY A 2 6.88 26.63 4.75
CA GLY A 2 6.43 26.41 6.12
C GLY A 2 5.12 27.14 6.37
N GLY A 3 4.26 26.60 7.24
CA GLY A 3 2.99 27.21 7.62
C GLY A 3 2.56 26.82 9.03
N GLU A 4 1.53 27.48 9.54
CA GLU A 4 0.86 27.10 10.80
C GLU A 4 -0.57 26.66 10.52
N PHE A 5 -1.02 25.60 11.19
CA PHE A 5 -2.40 25.14 11.11
C PHE A 5 -2.94 24.74 12.49
N VAL A 6 -4.27 24.75 12.63
CA VAL A 6 -4.93 24.20 13.82
C VAL A 6 -5.19 22.72 13.56
N CYS A 7 -4.53 21.87 14.33
CA CYS A 7 -4.75 20.43 14.27
C CYS A 7 -6.02 20.07 15.07
N PRO A 8 -6.96 19.29 14.53
CA PRO A 8 -8.14 18.85 15.29
C PRO A 8 -7.82 18.09 16.59
N VAL A 9 -6.66 17.42 16.66
CA VAL A 9 -6.15 16.74 17.87
C VAL A 9 -5.54 17.73 18.87
N HIS A 10 -5.07 18.88 18.40
CA HIS A 10 -4.47 19.94 19.23
C HIS A 10 -5.13 21.31 18.96
N PRO A 11 -6.44 21.45 19.23
CA PRO A 11 -7.21 22.63 18.81
C PRO A 11 -6.75 23.93 19.48
N LEU A 12 -6.10 23.83 20.65
CA LEU A 12 -5.62 24.97 21.44
C LEU A 12 -4.19 25.42 21.06
N LYS A 13 -3.47 24.66 20.24
CA LYS A 13 -2.08 24.96 19.87
C LYS A 13 -1.88 24.82 18.37
N LYS A 14 -1.53 25.94 17.72
CA LYS A 14 -1.11 25.93 16.32
C LYS A 14 0.10 25.02 16.15
N GLN A 15 0.04 24.16 15.13
CA GLN A 15 1.11 23.24 14.75
C GLN A 15 1.85 23.81 13.55
N GLN A 16 3.18 23.68 13.56
CA GLN A 16 3.99 24.00 12.39
C GLN A 16 3.91 22.85 11.39
N CYS A 17 3.83 23.20 10.11
CA CYS A 17 3.95 22.26 9.01
C CYS A 17 5.07 22.68 8.07
N HIS A 18 5.71 21.69 7.47
CA HIS A 18 6.68 21.88 6.40
C HIS A 18 6.15 21.17 5.15
N ALA A 19 5.93 21.93 4.09
CA ALA A 19 5.51 21.40 2.79
C ALA A 19 6.64 21.54 1.77
N THR A 20 7.05 20.44 1.17
CA THR A 20 7.86 20.39 -0.06
C THR A 20 6.99 19.85 -1.20
N PRO A 21 7.42 19.97 -2.47
CA PRO A 21 6.73 19.29 -3.56
C PRO A 21 6.54 17.78 -3.31
N GLN A 22 7.54 17.12 -2.72
CA GLN A 22 7.50 15.69 -2.41
C GLN A 22 6.52 15.37 -1.28
N THR A 23 6.48 16.16 -0.19
CA THR A 23 5.49 15.91 0.88
C THR A 23 4.07 16.26 0.43
N ALA A 24 3.91 17.26 -0.44
CA ALA A 24 2.62 17.59 -1.04
C ALA A 24 2.14 16.47 -1.97
N TYR A 25 3.02 15.94 -2.82
CA TYR A 25 2.73 14.76 -3.64
C TYR A 25 2.35 13.55 -2.78
N ALA A 26 3.13 13.24 -1.74
CA ALA A 26 2.83 12.13 -0.85
C ALA A 26 1.46 12.29 -0.15
N ALA A 27 1.11 13.50 0.27
CA ALA A 27 -0.20 13.80 0.86
C ALA A 27 -1.34 13.61 -0.16
N ASP A 28 -1.13 14.05 -1.41
CA ASP A 28 -2.10 13.90 -2.49
C ASP A 28 -2.37 12.42 -2.82
N ILE A 29 -1.32 11.63 -3.03
CA ILE A 29 -1.47 10.20 -3.32
C ILE A 29 -2.05 9.44 -2.13
N SER A 30 -1.66 9.81 -0.90
CA SER A 30 -2.25 9.22 0.31
C SER A 30 -3.76 9.49 0.38
N ALA A 31 -4.22 10.68 -0.01
CA ALA A 31 -5.65 10.99 -0.07
C ALA A 31 -6.37 10.17 -1.15
N VAL A 32 -5.74 9.96 -2.32
CA VAL A 32 -6.29 9.12 -3.40
C VAL A 32 -6.40 7.66 -2.95
N LEU A 33 -5.34 7.09 -2.38
CA LEU A 33 -5.34 5.71 -1.88
C LEU A 33 -6.35 5.51 -0.75
N ALA A 34 -6.39 6.43 0.23
CA ALA A 34 -7.35 6.37 1.33
C ALA A 34 -8.81 6.46 0.85
N TYR A 35 -9.07 7.23 -0.21
CA TYR A 35 -10.39 7.31 -0.81
C TYR A 35 -10.81 5.98 -1.44
N TYR A 36 -9.94 5.35 -2.22
CA TYR A 36 -10.24 4.05 -2.80
C TYR A 36 -10.38 2.94 -1.76
N GLN A 37 -9.53 2.94 -0.73
CA GLN A 37 -9.69 2.03 0.41
C GLN A 37 -11.06 2.21 1.11
N ALA A 38 -11.49 3.45 1.32
CA ALA A 38 -12.80 3.71 1.94
C ALA A 38 -13.99 3.34 1.03
N LEU A 39 -13.82 3.37 -0.30
CA LEU A 39 -14.83 2.89 -1.26
C LEU A 39 -14.93 1.37 -1.26
N ASP A 40 -13.80 0.69 -1.11
CA ASP A 40 -13.72 -0.76 -1.00
C ASP A 40 -14.38 -1.26 0.29
N ASP A 41 -13.99 -0.69 1.45
CA ASP A 41 -14.62 -0.94 2.75
C ASP A 41 -16.15 -0.80 2.73
N LYS A 42 -16.68 0.16 1.93
CA LYS A 42 -18.11 0.42 1.79
C LYS A 42 -18.83 -0.65 0.97
N GLN A 43 -18.17 -1.22 -0.04
CA GLN A 43 -18.72 -2.29 -0.86
C GLN A 43 -18.70 -3.62 -0.08
N ASP A 44 -17.68 -3.81 0.74
CA ASP A 44 -17.34 -5.07 1.38
C ASP A 44 -17.93 -5.25 2.79
N ASP A 45 -18.26 -4.15 3.48
CA ASP A 45 -18.91 -4.14 4.79
C ASP A 45 -20.03 -3.09 4.80
N ARG A 46 -21.28 -3.51 5.06
CA ARG A 46 -22.48 -2.64 5.14
C ARG A 46 -22.46 -1.70 6.37
N ARG A 47 -21.28 -1.25 6.81
CA ARG A 47 -21.10 -0.36 7.94
C ARG A 47 -21.19 1.10 7.51
N ILE A 48 -22.16 1.80 8.11
CA ILE A 48 -22.46 3.23 7.94
C ILE A 48 -21.20 4.11 8.14
N SER A 49 -20.20 3.65 8.91
CA SER A 49 -18.93 4.35 9.15
C SER A 49 -18.03 4.51 7.92
N GLY A 50 -18.03 3.56 6.97
CA GLY A 50 -17.24 3.68 5.73
C GLY A 50 -17.75 4.81 4.83
N THR A 51 -19.08 4.99 4.80
CA THR A 51 -19.75 6.01 3.98
C THR A 51 -19.40 7.44 4.41
N LEU A 52 -19.34 7.69 5.73
CA LEU A 52 -18.94 9.00 6.25
C LEU A 52 -17.47 9.32 5.96
N ARG A 53 -16.57 8.33 6.12
CA ARG A 53 -15.13 8.50 5.83
C ARG A 53 -14.88 8.82 4.36
N ALA A 54 -15.46 8.03 3.44
CA ALA A 54 -15.30 8.26 2.01
C ALA A 54 -15.76 9.67 1.61
N SER A 55 -16.91 10.12 2.10
CA SER A 55 -17.44 11.46 1.80
C SER A 55 -16.56 12.61 2.32
N ALA A 56 -15.91 12.43 3.48
CA ALA A 56 -15.07 13.44 4.09
C ALA A 56 -13.76 13.69 3.31
N ILE A 57 -13.21 12.64 2.69
CA ILE A 57 -11.95 12.70 1.95
C ILE A 57 -12.13 12.81 0.43
N GLU A 58 -13.33 12.54 -0.09
CA GLU A 58 -13.63 12.53 -1.53
C GLU A 58 -13.20 13.81 -2.23
N LYS A 59 -13.52 14.98 -1.67
CA LYS A 59 -13.16 16.26 -2.29
C LYS A 59 -11.63 16.42 -2.40
N ALA A 60 -10.90 16.05 -1.34
CA ALA A 60 -9.44 16.13 -1.33
C ALA A 60 -8.83 15.13 -2.33
N ALA A 61 -9.33 13.89 -2.34
CA ALA A 61 -8.89 12.84 -3.25
C ALA A 61 -9.15 13.21 -4.73
N ARG A 62 -10.34 13.74 -5.06
CA ARG A 62 -10.64 14.20 -6.43
C ARG A 62 -9.73 15.35 -6.87
N THR A 63 -9.43 16.28 -5.96
CA THR A 63 -8.53 17.41 -6.23
C THR A 63 -7.08 16.93 -6.41
N ALA A 64 -6.64 15.96 -5.62
CA ALA A 64 -5.36 15.30 -5.77
C ALA A 64 -5.28 14.52 -7.09
N ALA A 65 -6.32 13.78 -7.44
CA ALA A 65 -6.38 13.00 -8.68
C ALA A 65 -6.32 13.87 -9.94
N ALA A 66 -6.99 15.02 -9.92
CA ALA A 66 -6.91 16.00 -11.01
C ALA A 66 -5.51 16.60 -11.17
N ARG A 67 -4.71 16.69 -10.09
CA ARG A 67 -3.31 17.15 -10.15
C ARG A 67 -2.34 16.08 -10.62
N HIS A 68 -2.63 14.81 -10.34
CA HIS A 68 -1.78 13.67 -10.69
C HIS A 68 -2.54 12.63 -11.51
N PRO A 69 -3.02 12.98 -12.72
CA PRO A 69 -3.95 12.15 -13.48
C PRO A 69 -3.34 10.80 -13.89
N ALA A 70 -2.06 10.76 -14.28
CA ALA A 70 -1.40 9.53 -14.71
C ALA A 70 -1.32 8.49 -13.57
N VAL A 71 -0.79 8.88 -12.41
CA VAL A 71 -0.69 7.99 -11.24
C VAL A 71 -2.08 7.60 -10.72
N SER A 72 -3.03 8.52 -10.73
CA SER A 72 -4.39 8.23 -10.29
C SER A 72 -5.11 7.26 -11.22
N GLN A 73 -4.83 7.32 -12.52
CA GLN A 73 -5.33 6.37 -13.51
C GLN A 73 -4.68 4.99 -13.30
N ALA A 74 -3.35 4.93 -13.08
CA ALA A 74 -2.66 3.68 -12.79
C ALA A 74 -3.21 2.98 -11.53
N ILE A 75 -3.48 3.73 -10.45
CA ILE A 75 -4.12 3.20 -9.24
C ILE A 75 -5.52 2.66 -9.58
N LYS A 76 -6.34 3.42 -10.31
CA LYS A 76 -7.69 3.03 -10.67
C LYS A 76 -7.72 1.76 -11.53
N ASP A 77 -6.82 1.66 -12.51
CA ASP A 77 -6.73 0.52 -13.41
C ASP A 77 -6.28 -0.73 -12.66
N ALA A 78 -5.31 -0.63 -11.76
CA ALA A 78 -4.91 -1.74 -10.91
C ALA A 78 -6.05 -2.23 -10.01
N LEU A 79 -6.80 -1.31 -9.39
CA LEU A 79 -7.97 -1.68 -8.58
C LEU A 79 -9.07 -2.36 -9.41
N ALA A 80 -9.30 -1.91 -10.64
CA ALA A 80 -10.24 -2.55 -11.54
C ALA A 80 -9.78 -3.97 -11.93
N GLN A 81 -8.49 -4.17 -12.18
CA GLN A 81 -7.91 -5.49 -12.43
C GLN A 81 -8.01 -6.42 -11.21
N LEU A 82 -7.75 -5.91 -10.01
CA LEU A 82 -7.90 -6.66 -8.76
C LEU A 82 -9.34 -7.15 -8.58
N ASN A 83 -10.32 -6.25 -8.74
CA ASN A 83 -11.74 -6.60 -8.64
C ASN A 83 -12.17 -7.63 -9.71
N ASP A 84 -11.61 -7.58 -10.91
CA ASP A 84 -11.86 -8.59 -11.95
C ASP A 84 -11.28 -9.96 -11.57
N MET A 85 -10.05 -9.99 -11.04
CA MET A 85 -9.42 -11.21 -10.53
C MET A 85 -10.17 -11.81 -9.34
N GLU A 86 -10.69 -10.97 -8.44
CA GLU A 86 -11.56 -11.38 -7.33
C GLU A 86 -12.86 -12.02 -7.84
N THR A 87 -13.51 -11.38 -8.82
CA THR A 87 -14.78 -11.86 -9.40
C THR A 87 -14.61 -13.16 -10.19
N THR A 88 -13.49 -13.31 -10.89
CA THR A 88 -13.18 -14.51 -11.69
C THR A 88 -12.56 -15.63 -10.86
N GLY A 89 -12.20 -15.38 -9.61
CA GLY A 89 -11.61 -16.37 -8.72
C GLY A 89 -10.20 -16.77 -9.13
N GLU A 90 -9.36 -15.79 -9.50
CA GLU A 90 -7.96 -16.03 -9.85
C GLU A 90 -7.24 -16.80 -8.73
N THR A 91 -6.53 -17.87 -9.11
CA THR A 91 -5.87 -18.78 -8.15
C THR A 91 -4.36 -18.58 -8.10
N ASN A 92 -3.81 -17.85 -9.08
CA ASN A 92 -2.41 -17.48 -9.10
C ASN A 92 -2.17 -16.21 -8.26
N PRO A 93 -1.49 -16.30 -7.11
CA PRO A 93 -1.26 -15.13 -6.25
C PRO A 93 -0.35 -14.08 -6.87
N ASP A 94 0.47 -14.44 -7.87
CA ASP A 94 1.35 -13.49 -8.53
C ASP A 94 0.61 -12.48 -9.41
N ALA A 95 -0.55 -12.85 -9.96
CA ALA A 95 -1.33 -12.00 -10.85
C ALA A 95 -1.86 -10.73 -10.14
N PRO A 96 -2.62 -10.84 -9.03
CA PRO A 96 -3.10 -9.65 -8.33
C PRO A 96 -1.97 -8.91 -7.62
N ALA A 97 -0.95 -9.61 -7.11
CA ALA A 97 0.25 -8.98 -6.56
C ALA A 97 0.96 -8.12 -7.61
N ASN A 98 1.06 -8.58 -8.86
CA ASN A 98 1.67 -7.84 -9.95
C ASN A 98 0.85 -6.60 -10.34
N ALA A 99 -0.48 -6.69 -10.41
CA ALA A 99 -1.34 -5.55 -10.71
C ALA A 99 -1.17 -4.44 -9.66
N PHE A 100 -1.20 -4.80 -8.37
CA PHE A 100 -0.96 -3.84 -7.29
C PHE A 100 0.47 -3.29 -7.31
N GLY A 101 1.46 -4.15 -7.59
CA GLY A 101 2.84 -3.75 -7.81
C GLY A 101 2.97 -2.69 -8.90
N GLN A 102 2.34 -2.86 -10.06
CA GLN A 102 2.42 -1.91 -11.17
C GLN A 102 1.91 -0.52 -10.76
N ALA A 103 0.78 -0.45 -10.05
CA ALA A 103 0.28 0.82 -9.51
C ALA A 103 1.26 1.46 -8.53
N LEU A 104 1.82 0.69 -7.59
CA LEU A 104 2.77 1.25 -6.63
C LEU A 104 4.09 1.66 -7.31
N GLY A 105 4.50 0.97 -8.37
CA GLY A 105 5.61 1.41 -9.22
C GLY A 105 5.40 2.82 -9.77
N GLU A 106 4.23 3.09 -10.35
CA GLU A 106 3.90 4.44 -10.85
C GLU A 106 3.81 5.48 -9.72
N VAL A 107 3.34 5.09 -8.53
CA VAL A 107 3.33 5.98 -7.35
C VAL A 107 4.74 6.43 -6.96
N PHE A 108 5.74 5.57 -7.10
CA PHE A 108 7.13 5.87 -6.76
C PHE A 108 7.90 6.57 -7.91
N ALA A 109 7.49 6.37 -9.16
CA ALA A 109 8.15 6.87 -10.36
C ALA A 109 7.84 8.35 -10.69
N VAL A 110 7.97 9.24 -9.71
CA VAL A 110 7.44 10.61 -9.77
C VAL A 110 8.45 11.61 -10.27
N GLY A 111 7.98 12.53 -11.11
CA GLY A 111 8.81 13.57 -11.69
C GLY A 111 9.75 13.01 -12.76
N ASN A 112 10.85 13.70 -13.00
CA ASN A 112 11.83 13.36 -14.03
C ASN A 112 13.21 13.11 -13.40
N GLU A 113 13.24 12.50 -12.22
CA GLU A 113 14.49 12.20 -11.53
C GLU A 113 15.27 11.11 -12.29
N PRO A 114 16.61 11.14 -12.32
CA PRO A 114 17.41 10.11 -12.99
C PRO A 114 17.15 8.68 -12.49
N GLN A 115 16.66 8.55 -11.26
CA GLN A 115 16.36 7.26 -10.61
C GLN A 115 14.93 6.79 -10.83
N GLN A 116 14.13 7.45 -11.69
CA GLN A 116 12.71 7.15 -11.87
C GLN A 116 12.45 5.65 -12.16
N GLU A 117 13.20 5.02 -13.06
CA GLU A 117 13.05 3.60 -13.36
C GLU A 117 13.42 2.69 -12.17
N ALA A 118 14.47 3.04 -11.44
CA ALA A 118 14.86 2.30 -10.25
C ALA A 118 13.81 2.42 -9.13
N LEU A 119 13.24 3.62 -8.96
CA LEU A 119 12.13 3.87 -8.03
C LEU A 119 10.86 3.13 -8.46
N ARG A 120 10.57 3.06 -9.78
CA ARG A 120 9.46 2.29 -10.33
C ARG A 120 9.61 0.80 -10.01
N ALA A 121 10.79 0.24 -10.29
CA ALA A 121 11.08 -1.17 -10.01
C ALA A 121 10.97 -1.47 -8.51
N PHE A 122 11.53 -0.61 -7.66
CA PHE A 122 11.40 -0.73 -6.21
C PHE A 122 9.94 -0.67 -5.75
N GLY A 123 9.18 0.34 -6.20
CA GLY A 123 7.75 0.48 -5.88
C GLY A 123 6.94 -0.74 -6.34
N TRP A 124 7.27 -1.31 -7.49
CA TRP A 124 6.65 -2.54 -7.99
C TRP A 124 6.91 -3.75 -7.10
N ALA A 125 8.16 -3.99 -6.72
CA ALA A 125 8.50 -5.11 -5.83
C ALA A 125 7.91 -4.92 -4.43
N LEU A 126 7.92 -3.69 -3.91
CA LEU A 126 7.31 -3.36 -2.63
C LEU A 126 5.80 -3.59 -2.66
N GLY A 127 5.13 -3.19 -3.74
CA GLY A 127 3.68 -3.37 -3.89
C GLY A 127 3.31 -4.84 -3.90
N ARG A 128 4.01 -5.67 -4.68
CA ARG A 128 3.82 -7.13 -4.68
C ARG A 128 3.93 -7.72 -3.27
N PHE A 129 4.97 -7.32 -2.52
CA PHE A 129 5.14 -7.77 -1.14
C PHE A 129 3.99 -7.33 -0.24
N ILE A 130 3.55 -6.06 -0.31
CA ILE A 130 2.45 -5.54 0.50
C ILE A 130 1.17 -6.32 0.23
N TYR A 131 0.82 -6.53 -1.04
CA TYR A 131 -0.37 -7.29 -1.43
C TYR A 131 -0.34 -8.72 -0.86
N LEU A 132 0.77 -9.43 -1.06
CA LEU A 132 0.90 -10.81 -0.56
C LEU A 132 0.91 -10.87 0.96
N MET A 133 1.55 -9.92 1.63
CA MET A 133 1.54 -9.83 3.09
C MET A 133 0.11 -9.65 3.61
N ASP A 134 -0.67 -8.77 2.98
CA ASP A 134 -2.08 -8.55 3.34
C ASP A 134 -2.90 -9.82 3.13
N ALA A 135 -2.76 -10.48 1.97
CA ALA A 135 -3.43 -11.75 1.69
C ALA A 135 -3.07 -12.86 2.71
N VAL A 136 -1.80 -12.97 3.13
CA VAL A 136 -1.38 -13.92 4.18
C VAL A 136 -2.03 -13.55 5.51
N MET A 137 -2.02 -12.27 5.84
CA MET A 137 -2.58 -11.78 7.09
C MET A 137 -4.10 -11.99 7.14
N ASP A 138 -4.83 -11.83 6.05
CA ASP A 138 -6.30 -11.89 6.08
C ASP A 138 -6.88 -13.26 5.71
N LEU A 139 -6.05 -14.19 5.21
CA LEU A 139 -6.46 -15.54 4.76
C LEU A 139 -7.43 -16.25 5.70
N LYS A 140 -7.14 -16.27 7.01
CA LYS A 140 -8.02 -16.96 7.97
C LYS A 140 -9.41 -16.32 8.02
N ASP A 141 -9.48 -14.99 8.04
CA ASP A 141 -10.73 -14.26 8.19
C ASP A 141 -11.51 -14.25 6.87
N ASP A 142 -10.82 -14.25 5.73
CA ASP A 142 -11.43 -14.36 4.40
C ASP A 142 -12.07 -15.74 4.18
N LEU A 143 -11.38 -16.82 4.54
CA LEU A 143 -11.94 -18.17 4.48
C LEU A 143 -13.18 -18.33 5.36
N LEU A 144 -13.17 -17.73 6.56
CA LEU A 144 -14.33 -17.77 7.48
C LEU A 144 -15.53 -16.97 6.97
N LYS A 145 -15.30 -15.94 6.14
CA LYS A 145 -16.34 -15.09 5.56
C LYS A 145 -16.68 -15.44 4.12
N GLU A 146 -16.13 -16.54 3.59
CA GLU A 146 -16.27 -16.96 2.19
C GLU A 146 -15.88 -15.86 1.19
N ARG A 147 -14.84 -15.08 1.52
CA ARG A 147 -14.29 -14.02 0.67
C ARG A 147 -13.15 -14.56 -0.18
N TYR A 148 -12.92 -13.90 -1.31
CA TYR A 148 -11.77 -14.18 -2.15
C TYR A 148 -10.47 -13.93 -1.38
N ASN A 149 -9.51 -14.83 -1.54
CA ASN A 149 -8.13 -14.62 -1.12
C ASN A 149 -7.21 -15.35 -2.10
N ALA A 150 -6.24 -14.62 -2.66
CA ALA A 150 -5.35 -15.13 -3.70
C ALA A 150 -4.46 -16.31 -3.24
N LEU A 151 -4.36 -16.56 -1.93
CA LEU A 151 -3.56 -17.64 -1.35
C LEU A 151 -4.37 -18.88 -0.98
N ILE A 152 -5.65 -18.96 -1.35
CA ILE A 152 -6.51 -20.10 -1.01
C ILE A 152 -5.95 -21.45 -1.51
N ALA A 153 -5.27 -21.43 -2.67
CA ALA A 153 -4.65 -22.61 -3.27
C ALA A 153 -3.18 -22.81 -2.85
N VAL A 154 -2.63 -21.92 -2.02
CA VAL A 154 -1.22 -21.95 -1.59
C VAL A 154 -1.12 -22.57 -0.19
N PRO A 155 -0.41 -23.70 -0.02
CA PRO A 155 -0.17 -24.29 1.29
C PRO A 155 0.46 -23.32 2.29
N THR A 156 0.04 -23.38 3.55
CA THR A 156 0.45 -22.41 4.58
C THR A 156 1.95 -22.41 4.84
N GLU A 157 2.61 -23.56 4.71
CA GLU A 157 4.06 -23.71 4.80
C GLU A 157 4.83 -22.91 3.74
N HIS A 158 4.18 -22.55 2.63
CA HIS A 158 4.79 -21.76 1.55
C HIS A 158 4.58 -20.26 1.68
N HIS A 159 3.72 -19.78 2.59
CA HIS A 159 3.45 -18.34 2.75
C HIS A 159 4.68 -17.55 3.20
N LEU A 160 5.38 -18.01 4.24
CA LEU A 160 6.59 -17.34 4.72
C LEU A 160 7.73 -17.35 3.67
N PRO A 161 8.07 -18.51 3.05
CA PRO A 161 9.03 -18.53 1.93
C PRO A 161 8.65 -17.56 0.80
N LEU A 162 7.38 -17.50 0.40
CA LEU A 162 6.90 -16.59 -0.63
C LEU A 162 7.17 -15.12 -0.25
N LEU A 163 6.80 -14.72 0.96
CA LEU A 163 7.05 -13.36 1.46
C LEU A 163 8.54 -13.03 1.54
N GLN A 164 9.37 -13.98 1.98
CA GLN A 164 10.83 -13.82 2.04
C GLN A 164 11.44 -13.61 0.65
N THR A 165 11.01 -14.40 -0.35
CA THR A 165 11.46 -14.22 -1.74
C THR A 165 11.08 -12.86 -2.30
N GLN A 166 9.84 -12.41 -2.07
CA GLN A 166 9.39 -11.10 -2.55
C GLN A 166 10.12 -9.94 -1.84
N MET A 167 10.39 -10.08 -0.53
CA MET A 167 11.19 -9.10 0.20
C MET A 167 12.65 -9.09 -0.25
N ALA A 168 13.25 -10.24 -0.55
CA ALA A 168 14.61 -10.30 -1.08
C ALA A 168 14.74 -9.53 -2.40
N LEU A 169 13.76 -9.66 -3.30
CA LEU A 169 13.69 -8.86 -4.53
C LEU A 169 13.54 -7.36 -4.23
N CYS A 170 12.60 -6.99 -3.35
CA CYS A 170 12.35 -5.62 -2.94
C CYS A 170 13.61 -4.94 -2.36
N THR A 171 14.29 -5.62 -1.44
CA THR A 171 15.52 -5.13 -0.79
C THR A 171 16.69 -5.03 -1.77
N THR A 172 16.83 -5.98 -2.71
CA THR A 172 17.84 -5.92 -3.78
C THR A 172 17.67 -4.67 -4.65
N LEU A 173 16.42 -4.31 -4.98
CA LEU A 173 16.13 -3.10 -5.76
C LEU A 173 16.32 -1.83 -4.92
N TYR A 174 15.96 -1.86 -3.64
CA TYR A 174 16.22 -0.77 -2.71
C TYR A 174 17.71 -0.46 -2.54
N GLU A 175 18.57 -1.48 -2.46
CA GLU A 175 20.02 -1.33 -2.30
C GLU A 175 20.68 -0.65 -3.52
N GLN A 176 20.04 -0.67 -4.69
CA GLN A 176 20.50 0.03 -5.89
C GLN A 176 20.18 1.54 -5.86
N LEU A 177 19.31 1.99 -4.95
CA LEU A 177 18.93 3.40 -4.84
C LEU A 177 19.99 4.21 -4.07
N PRO A 178 20.35 5.41 -4.54
CA PRO A 178 21.31 6.28 -3.86
C PRO A 178 20.64 6.98 -2.65
N VAL A 179 20.42 6.24 -1.56
CA VAL A 179 19.82 6.76 -0.33
C VAL A 179 20.84 7.56 0.49
N LEU A 180 20.87 8.88 0.28
CA LEU A 180 21.84 9.77 0.93
C LEU A 180 21.46 10.19 2.36
N ARG A 181 20.17 10.15 2.71
CA ARG A 181 19.65 10.58 4.01
C ARG A 181 18.65 9.58 4.56
N TYR A 182 18.59 9.49 5.89
CA TYR A 182 17.60 8.67 6.61
C TYR A 182 17.64 7.17 6.26
N LYS A 183 18.76 6.66 5.73
CA LYS A 183 18.93 5.25 5.39
C LYS A 183 18.55 4.32 6.55
N THR A 184 19.03 4.59 7.76
CA THR A 184 18.68 3.80 8.95
C THR A 184 17.18 3.73 9.22
N ILE A 185 16.43 4.80 8.94
CA ILE A 185 14.97 4.82 9.12
C ILE A 185 14.30 3.92 8.07
N LEU A 186 14.71 4.05 6.81
CA LEU A 186 14.19 3.23 5.72
C LEU A 186 14.54 1.74 5.90
N ASP A 187 15.77 1.45 6.32
CA ASP A 187 16.23 0.11 6.66
C ASP A 187 15.37 -0.47 7.79
N ASN A 188 15.12 0.30 8.86
CA ASN A 188 14.25 -0.16 9.95
C ASN A 188 12.82 -0.44 9.48
N ILE A 189 12.29 0.34 8.55
CA ILE A 189 10.96 0.09 7.97
C ILE A 189 10.97 -1.23 7.19
N LEU A 190 11.92 -1.41 6.27
CA LEU A 190 11.96 -2.56 5.36
C LEU A 190 12.38 -3.87 6.03
N TYR A 191 13.37 -3.85 6.91
CA TYR A 191 13.90 -5.09 7.49
C TYR A 191 13.19 -5.50 8.79
N SER A 192 12.51 -4.59 9.49
CA SER A 192 11.88 -4.89 10.80
C SER A 192 10.43 -4.44 10.90
N GLY A 193 10.12 -3.21 10.52
CA GLY A 193 8.82 -2.58 10.76
C GLY A 193 7.67 -3.31 10.08
N ILE A 194 7.82 -3.58 8.78
CA ILE A 194 6.78 -4.27 7.99
C ILE A 194 6.52 -5.71 8.44
N TRP A 195 7.49 -6.36 9.09
CA TRP A 195 7.35 -7.72 9.61
C TRP A 195 6.67 -7.79 10.97
N THR A 196 6.60 -6.67 11.71
CA THR A 196 6.13 -6.65 13.11
C THR A 196 4.72 -7.22 13.28
N ARG A 197 3.81 -6.93 12.34
CA ARG A 197 2.43 -7.46 12.38
C ARG A 197 2.39 -8.96 12.10
N PHE A 198 3.13 -9.42 11.08
CA PHE A 198 3.25 -10.83 10.75
C PHE A 198 3.83 -11.61 11.94
N GLU A 199 4.96 -11.14 12.48
CA GLU A 199 5.58 -11.74 13.65
C GLU A 199 4.63 -11.77 14.86
N SER A 200 3.87 -10.71 15.12
CA SER A 200 2.90 -10.71 16.22
C SER A 200 1.80 -11.75 16.04
N LYS A 201 1.35 -12.00 14.80
CA LYS A 201 0.30 -12.97 14.48
C LYS A 201 0.81 -14.42 14.50
N TYR A 202 2.06 -14.66 14.13
CA TYR A 202 2.62 -15.99 13.92
C TYR A 202 3.67 -16.43 14.97
N LYS A 203 4.40 -15.53 15.65
CA LYS A 203 5.33 -15.88 16.76
C LYS A 203 4.60 -16.42 17.99
N GLY A 204 3.30 -16.15 18.15
CA GLY A 204 2.46 -16.81 19.18
C GLY A 204 2.02 -18.23 18.82
N LYS A 205 2.39 -18.76 17.64
CA LYS A 205 2.00 -20.09 17.14
C LYS A 205 3.17 -20.99 16.77
N SER A 206 4.40 -20.49 16.80
CA SER A 206 5.61 -21.33 16.76
C SER A 206 5.98 -21.79 18.17
N ALA A 207 5.16 -22.69 18.69
CA ALA A 207 5.56 -23.70 19.65
C ALA A 207 4.89 -25.02 19.21
N ILE A 208 5.34 -25.53 18.07
CA ILE A 208 5.27 -26.94 17.68
C ILE A 208 6.59 -27.26 16.99
#